data_AF-F1W273-F1
#
_entry.id   AF-F1W273-F1
#
_cell.length_a   1.000
_cell.length_b   1.000
_cell.length_c   1.000
_cell.angle_alpha   90.00
_cell.angle_beta   90.00
_cell.angle_gamma   90.00
#
_symmetry.space_group_name_H-M   'P 1'
#
loop_
_entity.id
_entity.type
_entity.pdbx_description
1 polymer ?
#
loop_
_entity_poly.entity_id
_entity_poly.type
_entity_poly.pdbx_seq_one_letter_code
_entity_poly.pdbx_strand_id
1 'polypeptide(L)'
;MIKKTSSLMILAASLMSGAATQPAGAQDYGNMLKGLMQGRSGDVLFDTIRSITEVSFGQIANGAQVPQDTQGKVILYRTAWCGYCKKAASYMQQKNIPFVERDIEANKSYQAEMKQLGGKGGVPFIVFGSKTLNGFSESAIDQNYAAFKSAQGSPVSPAPDAGTAAYRSVPAESRLQSGDALVGKIGGIDVYRQSSKGSPKLLTLGRGEEVIYMGDERDGLYRVTTSRGEGWIDKLLVKKPG
;
A
#
# COMPACT_ATOMS: atom_id res chain seq x y z
N MET A 1 12.40 65.59 -66.86
CA MET A 1 11.60 66.83 -66.85
C MET A 1 11.00 67.02 -65.45
N ILE A 2 11.29 68.18 -64.83
CA ILE A 2 10.44 68.97 -63.88
C ILE A 2 10.01 68.27 -62.57
N LYS A 3 10.65 68.48 -61.40
CA LYS A 3 10.58 69.58 -60.40
C LYS A 3 9.25 69.77 -59.64
N LYS A 4 9.40 69.99 -58.31
CA LYS A 4 8.53 70.61 -57.27
C LYS A 4 7.71 69.65 -56.40
N THR A 5 7.95 69.48 -55.09
CA THR A 5 8.01 70.37 -53.89
C THR A 5 6.65 70.79 -53.33
N SER A 6 6.56 70.63 -52.00
CA SER A 6 5.83 71.44 -51.00
C SER A 6 4.54 70.87 -50.39
N SER A 7 4.70 70.36 -49.16
CA SER A 7 4.19 70.93 -47.89
C SER A 7 2.89 71.74 -47.89
N LEU A 8 2.01 71.43 -46.92
CA LEU A 8 0.98 72.22 -46.20
C LEU A 8 -0.20 71.27 -45.90
N MET A 9 -0.99 71.30 -44.83
CA MET A 9 -1.31 72.24 -43.75
C MET A 9 -2.08 71.41 -42.68
N ILE A 10 -1.81 71.52 -41.38
CA ILE A 10 -2.50 72.39 -40.39
C ILE A 10 -3.91 71.91 -39.95
N LEU A 11 -3.93 71.50 -38.67
CA LEU A 11 -4.88 71.75 -37.56
C LEU A 11 -6.39 71.40 -37.58
N ALA A 12 -6.79 71.08 -36.33
CA ALA A 12 -8.09 71.28 -35.65
C ALA A 12 -9.17 70.21 -35.89
N ALA A 13 -9.47 69.34 -34.93
CA ALA A 13 -10.17 69.55 -33.64
C ALA A 13 -11.67 69.86 -33.82
N SER A 14 -12.53 68.87 -33.58
CA SER A 14 -13.92 69.09 -33.17
C SER A 14 -14.43 67.98 -32.25
N LEU A 15 -15.07 68.48 -31.21
CA LEU A 15 -15.62 67.86 -30.00
C LEU A 15 -17.02 67.24 -30.22
N MET A 16 -17.32 66.26 -29.36
CA MET A 16 -18.57 66.06 -28.61
C MET A 16 -19.86 65.55 -29.31
N SER A 17 -20.38 64.49 -28.68
CA SER A 17 -21.79 64.20 -28.36
C SER A 17 -22.67 63.52 -29.42
N GLY A 18 -22.87 62.22 -29.18
CA GLY A 18 -24.02 61.46 -29.68
C GLY A 18 -24.24 60.23 -28.81
N ALA A 19 -25.10 60.34 -27.80
CA ALA A 19 -25.65 59.20 -27.08
C ALA A 19 -26.67 58.51 -27.98
N ALA A 20 -26.43 57.24 -28.33
CA ALA A 20 -27.40 56.37 -28.97
C ALA A 20 -27.51 55.07 -28.15
N THR A 21 -28.59 55.04 -27.39
CA THR A 21 -29.44 53.90 -27.04
C THR A 21 -29.01 52.52 -27.59
N GLN A 22 -28.75 51.60 -26.65
CA GLN A 22 -28.68 50.17 -26.90
C GLN A 22 -30.05 49.64 -27.37
N PRO A 23 -30.05 48.58 -28.20
CA PRO A 23 -30.79 47.41 -27.76
C PRO A 23 -29.92 46.15 -27.78
N ALA A 24 -30.17 45.36 -26.73
CA ALA A 24 -29.62 44.07 -26.41
C ALA A 24 -29.54 43.10 -27.60
N GLY A 25 -28.38 42.48 -27.75
CA GLY A 25 -28.18 41.32 -28.60
C GLY A 25 -26.70 41.11 -28.90
N ALA A 26 -26.12 40.04 -28.34
CA ALA A 26 -24.78 39.52 -28.64
C ALA A 26 -23.57 40.11 -27.89
N GLN A 27 -23.69 40.37 -26.58
CA GLN A 27 -22.54 40.54 -25.68
C GLN A 27 -22.59 39.55 -24.51
N ASP A 28 -22.67 38.25 -24.80
CA ASP A 28 -22.48 37.20 -23.79
C ASP A 28 -21.44 36.16 -24.25
N TYR A 29 -20.36 36.63 -24.87
CA TYR A 29 -19.16 35.83 -25.10
C TYR A 29 -17.86 36.62 -24.88
N GLY A 30 -17.96 37.91 -24.54
CA GLY A 30 -16.81 38.79 -24.28
C GLY A 30 -16.37 38.87 -22.81
N ASN A 31 -17.27 38.59 -21.86
CA ASN A 31 -16.95 38.65 -20.43
C ASN A 31 -16.45 37.33 -19.83
N MET A 32 -16.42 36.24 -20.60
CA MET A 32 -15.77 34.99 -20.19
C MET A 32 -14.24 35.02 -20.39
N LEU A 33 -13.72 35.99 -21.17
CA LEU A 33 -12.28 36.18 -21.40
C LEU A 33 -11.67 37.32 -20.59
N LYS A 34 -12.46 38.12 -19.86
CA LYS A 34 -11.98 39.23 -19.02
C LYS A 34 -12.05 38.96 -17.51
N GLY A 35 -12.58 37.82 -17.10
CA GLY A 35 -12.49 37.31 -15.72
C GLY A 35 -11.17 36.59 -15.39
N LEU A 36 -10.32 36.34 -16.38
CA LEU A 36 -9.05 35.61 -16.21
C LEU A 36 -7.83 36.50 -15.90
N MET A 37 -8.00 37.81 -15.73
CA MET A 37 -6.87 38.74 -15.66
C MET A 37 -6.99 39.83 -14.58
N GLN A 38 -7.77 39.63 -13.51
CA GLN A 38 -7.75 40.53 -12.35
C GLN A 38 -8.47 39.91 -11.15
N GLY A 39 -7.75 39.11 -10.35
CA GLY A 39 -8.26 38.72 -9.03
C GLY A 39 -7.71 37.43 -8.44
N ARG A 40 -6.50 37.54 -7.87
CA ARG A 40 -6.17 36.95 -6.55
C ARG A 40 -6.19 35.42 -6.43
N SER A 41 -5.05 34.82 -6.75
CA SER A 41 -4.26 34.07 -5.76
C SER A 41 -3.05 33.47 -6.45
N GLY A 42 -1.86 33.75 -5.91
CA GLY A 42 -0.60 33.11 -6.32
C GLY A 42 -0.51 31.63 -5.92
N ASP A 43 -1.64 30.93 -5.89
CA ASP A 43 -1.81 29.58 -5.35
C ASP A 43 -2.10 28.53 -6.44
N VAL A 44 -2.33 28.93 -7.69
CA VAL A 44 -2.70 28.01 -8.79
C VAL A 44 -1.64 27.87 -9.88
N LEU A 45 -0.52 28.60 -9.80
CA LEU A 45 0.61 28.43 -10.74
C LEU A 45 1.77 27.60 -10.16
N PHE A 46 1.76 27.33 -8.85
CA PHE A 46 2.69 26.39 -8.21
C PHE A 46 2.26 24.92 -8.34
N ASP A 47 0.99 24.66 -8.66
CA ASP A 47 0.42 23.30 -8.67
C ASP A 47 0.82 22.49 -9.91
N THR A 48 1.22 23.15 -11.00
CA THR A 48 1.43 22.48 -12.30
C THR A 48 2.89 22.42 -12.76
N ILE A 49 3.82 23.16 -12.15
CA ILE A 49 5.23 23.24 -12.63
C ILE A 49 6.25 23.05 -11.50
N ARG A 50 6.07 22.01 -10.70
CA ARG A 50 7.19 21.27 -10.10
C ARG A 50 6.97 19.78 -10.34
N SER A 51 7.40 19.35 -11.54
CA SER A 51 8.25 18.17 -11.72
C SER A 51 8.19 17.22 -10.52
N ILE A 52 7.17 16.38 -10.51
CA ILE A 52 6.98 15.34 -9.51
C ILE A 52 8.11 14.34 -9.78
N THR A 53 9.15 14.36 -8.96
CA THR A 53 9.82 13.10 -8.58
C THR A 53 8.70 12.21 -8.02
N GLU A 54 8.20 11.29 -8.87
CA GLU A 54 6.89 10.64 -8.82
C GLU A 54 6.70 9.69 -7.62
N VAL A 55 6.66 10.25 -6.42
CA VAL A 55 6.24 9.51 -5.23
C VAL A 55 4.74 9.27 -5.35
N SER A 56 4.35 8.09 -5.86
CA SER A 56 2.94 7.72 -6.04
C SER A 56 2.52 6.75 -4.96
N PHE A 57 1.51 7.14 -4.17
CA PHE A 57 0.86 6.29 -3.19
C PHE A 57 -0.20 5.43 -3.86
N GLY A 58 -0.31 4.18 -3.42
CA GLY A 58 -1.31 3.25 -3.91
C GLY A 58 -1.86 2.36 -2.81
N GLN A 59 -2.93 1.65 -3.14
CA GLN A 59 -3.46 0.56 -2.34
C GLN A 59 -3.44 -0.71 -3.20
N ILE A 60 -3.15 -1.84 -2.55
CA ILE A 60 -3.24 -3.15 -3.20
C ILE A 60 -4.72 -3.44 -3.48
N ALA A 61 -5.03 -3.94 -4.68
CA ALA A 61 -6.39 -4.27 -5.06
C ALA A 61 -7.00 -5.33 -4.12
N ASN A 62 -8.31 -5.23 -3.84
CA ASN A 62 -9.02 -6.22 -3.04
C ASN A 62 -8.86 -7.62 -3.65
N GLY A 63 -8.16 -8.51 -2.95
CA GLY A 63 -7.87 -9.89 -3.37
C GLY A 63 -6.42 -10.18 -3.73
N ALA A 64 -5.57 -9.17 -3.95
CA ALA A 64 -4.14 -9.38 -4.06
C ALA A 64 -3.54 -9.60 -2.65
N GLN A 65 -2.95 -10.77 -2.43
CA GLN A 65 -2.43 -11.18 -1.13
C GLN A 65 -0.97 -10.73 -0.97
N VAL A 66 -0.69 -10.03 0.13
CA VAL A 66 0.71 -9.76 0.53
C VAL A 66 1.38 -11.10 0.85
N PRO A 67 2.62 -11.32 0.40
CA PRO A 67 3.35 -12.56 0.64
C PRO A 67 3.46 -12.90 2.13
N GLN A 68 3.12 -14.13 2.47
CA GLN A 68 3.05 -14.58 3.85
C GLN A 68 4.43 -14.64 4.53
N ASP A 69 5.51 -14.82 3.76
CA ASP A 69 6.90 -14.76 4.24
C ASP A 69 7.34 -13.36 4.71
N THR A 70 6.50 -12.35 4.48
CA THR A 70 6.77 -10.95 4.81
C THR A 70 5.79 -10.37 5.84
N GLN A 71 5.00 -11.21 6.50
CA GLN A 71 4.08 -10.79 7.57
C GLN A 71 4.81 -9.95 8.63
N GLY A 72 4.22 -8.79 8.96
CA GLY A 72 4.80 -7.84 9.91
C GLY A 72 6.01 -7.05 9.41
N LYS A 73 6.44 -7.23 8.16
CA LYS A 73 7.57 -6.52 7.56
C LYS A 73 7.14 -5.71 6.34
N VAL A 74 7.90 -4.65 6.06
CA VAL A 74 7.80 -3.88 4.82
C VAL A 74 8.52 -4.64 3.71
N ILE A 75 8.04 -4.57 2.47
CA ILE A 75 8.71 -5.18 1.31
C ILE A 75 9.32 -4.07 0.46
N LEU A 76 10.61 -4.16 0.15
CA LEU A 76 11.31 -3.28 -0.78
C LEU A 76 11.64 -4.03 -2.06
N TYR A 77 10.93 -3.70 -3.13
CA TYR A 77 11.28 -4.12 -4.49
C TYR A 77 12.35 -3.21 -5.06
N ARG A 78 13.45 -3.81 -5.52
CA ARG A 78 14.61 -3.09 -6.03
C ARG A 78 15.33 -3.81 -7.15
N THR A 79 16.31 -3.14 -7.72
CA THR A 79 17.39 -3.73 -8.52
C THR A 79 18.73 -3.48 -7.83
N ALA A 80 19.76 -4.27 -8.13
CA ALA A 80 21.07 -4.18 -7.48
C ALA A 80 21.80 -2.86 -7.74
N TRP A 81 21.62 -2.29 -8.93
CA TRP A 81 22.29 -1.06 -9.38
C TRP A 81 21.55 0.23 -9.01
N CYS A 82 20.30 0.14 -8.54
CA CYS A 82 19.44 1.29 -8.26
C CYS A 82 19.91 2.09 -7.03
N GLY A 83 20.39 3.33 -7.24
CA GLY A 83 20.86 4.22 -6.18
C GLY A 83 19.76 4.65 -5.19
N TYR A 84 18.56 4.94 -5.67
CA TYR A 84 17.42 5.30 -4.80
C TYR A 84 16.92 4.14 -3.95
N CYS A 85 17.08 2.90 -4.42
CA CYS A 85 16.75 1.70 -3.68
C CYS A 85 17.70 1.52 -2.48
N LYS A 86 19.00 1.78 -2.69
CA LYS A 86 19.99 1.80 -1.60
C LYS A 86 19.65 2.88 -0.57
N LYS A 87 19.27 4.09 -1.01
CA LYS A 87 18.81 5.17 -0.12
C LYS A 87 17.58 4.75 0.70
N ALA A 88 16.58 4.14 0.07
CA ALA A 88 15.40 3.63 0.74
C ALA A 88 15.73 2.58 1.80
N ALA A 89 16.57 1.59 1.46
CA ALA A 89 17.02 0.56 2.39
C ALA A 89 17.78 1.17 3.58
N SER A 90 18.77 2.04 3.33
CA SER A 90 19.54 2.71 4.39
C SER A 90 18.65 3.56 5.29
N TYR A 91 17.69 4.30 4.73
CA TYR A 91 16.76 5.09 5.52
C TYR A 91 15.90 4.21 6.43
N MET A 92 15.33 3.12 5.90
CA MET A 92 14.54 2.18 6.70
C MET A 92 15.37 1.48 7.79
N GLN A 93 16.63 1.15 7.50
CA GLN A 93 17.57 0.61 8.50
C GLN A 93 17.85 1.62 9.61
N GLN A 94 18.16 2.88 9.28
CA GLN A 94 18.40 3.95 10.26
C GLN A 94 17.19 4.18 11.18
N LYS A 95 15.98 4.01 10.63
CA LYS A 95 14.72 4.17 11.35
C LYS A 95 14.26 2.91 12.08
N ASN A 96 15.06 1.83 12.08
CA ASN A 96 14.73 0.52 12.64
C ASN A 96 13.40 -0.04 12.12
N ILE A 97 13.11 0.20 10.85
CA ILE A 97 11.94 -0.34 10.15
C ILE A 97 12.32 -1.76 9.69
N PRO A 98 11.59 -2.82 10.09
CA PRO A 98 11.85 -4.16 9.61
C PRO A 98 11.34 -4.31 8.18
N PHE A 99 12.24 -4.66 7.26
CA PHE A 99 11.89 -4.89 5.85
C PHE A 99 12.62 -6.09 5.25
N VAL A 100 12.09 -6.57 4.12
CA VAL A 100 12.76 -7.53 3.25
C VAL A 100 13.06 -6.89 1.90
N GLU A 101 14.16 -7.28 1.27
CA GLU A 101 14.51 -6.84 -0.07
C GLU A 101 14.17 -7.91 -1.10
N ARG A 102 13.60 -7.48 -2.22
CA ARG A 102 13.26 -8.34 -3.35
C ARG A 102 13.86 -7.78 -4.62
N ASP A 103 14.83 -8.50 -5.16
CA ASP A 103 15.50 -8.13 -6.40
C ASP A 103 14.70 -8.62 -7.61
N ILE A 104 14.11 -7.67 -8.35
CA ILE A 104 13.22 -7.98 -9.48
C ILE A 104 13.97 -8.33 -10.76
N GLU A 105 15.27 -8.06 -10.84
CA GLU A 105 16.11 -8.47 -11.97
C GLU A 105 16.65 -9.88 -11.76
N ALA A 106 17.04 -10.20 -10.52
CA ALA A 106 17.52 -11.54 -10.18
C ALA A 106 16.37 -12.57 -10.14
N ASN A 107 15.15 -12.15 -9.83
CA ASN A 107 14.00 -13.05 -9.69
C ASN A 107 12.74 -12.53 -10.40
N LYS A 108 12.38 -13.20 -11.50
CA LYS A 108 11.19 -12.89 -12.31
C LYS A 108 9.88 -13.03 -11.53
N SER A 109 9.82 -13.91 -10.53
CA SER A 109 8.63 -14.05 -9.67
C SER A 109 8.40 -12.79 -8.83
N TYR A 110 9.47 -12.15 -8.32
CA TYR A 110 9.36 -10.87 -7.61
C TYR A 110 8.95 -9.73 -8.54
N GLN A 111 9.40 -9.75 -9.80
CA GLN A 111 8.91 -8.79 -10.80
C GLN A 111 7.41 -8.97 -11.08
N ALA A 112 6.95 -10.20 -11.25
CA ALA A 112 5.54 -10.50 -11.48
C ALA A 112 4.69 -10.09 -10.27
N GLU A 113 5.16 -10.38 -9.06
CA GLU A 113 4.48 -10.00 -7.83
C GLU A 113 4.40 -8.47 -7.68
N MET A 114 5.50 -7.75 -7.89
CA MET A 114 5.51 -6.29 -7.88
C MET A 114 4.42 -5.71 -8.79
N LYS A 115 4.25 -6.27 -10.00
CA LYS A 115 3.20 -5.85 -10.94
C LYS A 115 1.79 -6.13 -10.39
N GLN A 116 1.57 -7.29 -9.79
CA GLN A 116 0.27 -7.65 -9.18
C GLN A 116 -0.11 -6.72 -8.02
N LEU A 117 0.89 -6.25 -7.28
CA LEU A 117 0.70 -5.31 -6.17
C LEU A 117 0.55 -3.85 -6.64
N GLY A 118 0.50 -3.59 -7.95
CA GLY A 118 0.28 -2.27 -8.53
C GLY A 118 1.56 -1.51 -8.87
N GLY A 119 2.73 -2.15 -8.80
CA GLY A 119 3.99 -1.57 -9.24
C GLY A 119 4.02 -1.37 -10.75
N LYS A 120 4.33 -0.15 -11.19
CA LYS A 120 4.30 0.26 -12.62
C LYS A 120 5.64 0.06 -13.34
N GLY A 121 6.50 -0.81 -12.82
CA GLY A 121 7.83 -1.11 -13.38
C GLY A 121 8.97 -0.19 -12.90
N GLY A 122 8.67 0.86 -12.13
CA GLY A 122 9.66 1.70 -11.47
C GLY A 122 10.10 1.12 -10.11
N VAL A 123 11.39 1.22 -9.81
CA VAL A 123 11.97 0.93 -8.48
C VAL A 123 12.58 2.21 -7.89
N PRO A 124 12.59 2.38 -6.56
CA PRO A 124 12.09 1.46 -5.54
C PRO A 124 10.56 1.40 -5.52
N PHE A 125 10.00 0.23 -5.25
CA PHE A 125 8.58 0.04 -4.97
C PHE A 125 8.45 -0.61 -3.59
N ILE A 126 7.70 0.03 -2.69
CA ILE A 126 7.68 -0.32 -1.26
C ILE A 126 6.26 -0.68 -0.87
N VAL A 127 6.09 -1.81 -0.16
CA VAL A 127 4.79 -2.32 0.28
C VAL A 127 4.71 -2.32 1.80
N PHE A 128 3.68 -1.68 2.33
CA PHE A 128 3.37 -1.49 3.74
C PHE A 128 2.01 -2.14 4.05
N GLY A 129 1.98 -3.48 4.13
CA GLY A 129 0.71 -4.20 4.25
C GLY A 129 -0.16 -3.95 3.02
N SER A 130 -1.31 -3.27 3.19
CA SER A 130 -2.21 -2.93 2.07
C SER A 130 -1.84 -1.65 1.32
N LYS A 131 -0.89 -0.85 1.83
CA LYS A 131 -0.44 0.39 1.18
C LYS A 131 0.82 0.18 0.38
N THR A 132 0.98 0.94 -0.69
CA THR A 132 2.16 0.87 -1.57
C THR A 132 2.71 2.26 -1.85
N LEU A 133 4.00 2.32 -2.11
CA LEU A 133 4.74 3.53 -2.44
C LEU A 133 5.63 3.25 -3.64
N ASN A 134 5.43 3.96 -4.74
CA ASN A 134 6.38 3.98 -5.85
C ASN A 134 7.37 5.13 -5.62
N GLY A 135 8.66 4.89 -5.79
CA GLY A 135 9.72 5.86 -5.55
C GLY A 135 10.20 5.92 -4.10
N PHE A 136 11.09 6.89 -3.83
CA PHE A 136 11.68 7.11 -2.51
C PHE A 136 11.30 8.50 -1.99
N SER A 137 10.71 8.53 -0.80
CA SER A 137 10.51 9.75 -0.01
C SER A 137 10.49 9.38 1.47
N GLU A 138 11.35 10.03 2.24
CA GLU A 138 11.46 9.81 3.69
C GLU A 138 10.13 10.07 4.40
N SER A 139 9.50 11.21 4.10
CA SER A 139 8.19 11.59 4.64
C SER A 139 7.11 10.56 4.27
N ALA A 140 7.11 10.08 3.02
CA ALA A 140 6.15 9.07 2.58
C ALA A 140 6.37 7.72 3.26
N ILE A 141 7.63 7.32 3.47
CA ILE A 141 7.98 6.11 4.22
C ILE A 141 7.52 6.24 5.67
N ASP A 142 7.80 7.36 6.33
CA ASP A 142 7.39 7.60 7.72
C ASP A 142 5.86 7.56 7.86
N GLN A 143 5.12 8.23 6.97
CA GLN A 143 3.65 8.26 6.99
C GLN A 143 3.04 6.86 6.76
N ASN A 144 3.51 6.13 5.74
CA ASN A 144 2.99 4.80 5.45
C ASN A 144 3.38 3.80 6.53
N TYR A 145 4.60 3.88 7.06
CA TYR A 145 5.04 2.99 8.14
C TYR A 145 4.30 3.27 9.45
N ALA A 146 4.01 4.53 9.78
CA ALA A 146 3.17 4.86 10.92
C ALA A 146 1.77 4.26 10.76
N ALA A 147 1.14 4.42 9.59
CA ALA A 147 -0.16 3.80 9.30
C ALA A 147 -0.10 2.27 9.34
N PHE A 148 0.98 1.67 8.80
CA PHE A 148 1.22 0.23 8.85
C PHE A 148 1.35 -0.25 10.29
N LYS A 149 2.17 0.40 11.13
CA LYS A 149 2.27 0.09 12.55
C LYS A 149 0.95 0.25 13.28
N SER A 150 0.13 1.25 12.94
CA SER A 150 -1.20 1.40 13.54
C SER A 150 -2.19 0.36 13.05
N ALA A 151 -2.00 -0.22 11.86
CA ALA A 151 -2.79 -1.34 11.36
C ALA A 151 -2.33 -2.69 11.95
N GLN A 152 -1.03 -2.84 12.20
CA GLN A 152 -0.40 -3.98 12.89
C GLN A 152 -0.57 -3.90 14.42
N GLY A 153 -0.77 -2.68 14.94
CA GLY A 153 -0.93 -2.33 16.35
C GLY A 153 -2.34 -1.84 16.70
N SER A 154 -3.28 -1.87 15.73
CA SER A 154 -4.70 -1.93 16.05
C SER A 154 -4.90 -3.28 16.71
N PRO A 155 -5.27 -3.32 18.00
CA PRO A 155 -5.40 -4.58 18.68
C PRO A 155 -6.50 -5.38 17.98
N VAL A 156 -6.16 -6.55 17.46
CA VAL A 156 -6.82 -7.71 18.06
C VAL A 156 -6.44 -7.60 19.53
N SER A 157 -7.33 -7.12 20.40
CA SER A 157 -7.02 -6.95 21.82
C SER A 157 -6.35 -8.22 22.34
N PRO A 158 -5.09 -8.21 22.80
CA PRO A 158 -4.86 -8.83 24.09
C PRO A 158 -5.77 -8.08 25.05
N ALA A 159 -6.70 -8.81 25.67
CA ALA A 159 -7.48 -8.27 26.77
C ALA A 159 -6.51 -7.69 27.83
N PRO A 160 -6.92 -6.65 28.56
CA PRO A 160 -6.09 -5.96 29.53
C PRO A 160 -5.74 -6.89 30.70
N ASP A 161 -4.46 -7.20 30.87
CA ASP A 161 -3.88 -7.73 32.12
C ASP A 161 -3.35 -6.57 32.99
N ALA A 162 -4.26 -5.64 33.29
CA ALA A 162 -4.19 -4.88 34.53
C ALA A 162 -5.61 -4.93 35.12
N GLY A 163 -5.77 -5.81 36.10
CA GLY A 163 -7.06 -6.13 36.68
C GLY A 163 -7.85 -4.90 37.13
N THR A 164 -9.14 -4.88 36.82
CA THR A 164 -10.24 -4.91 37.80
C THR A 164 -11.56 -4.62 37.06
N ALA A 165 -12.52 -5.51 37.28
CA ALA A 165 -13.96 -5.40 37.03
C ALA A 165 -14.52 -5.47 35.58
N ALA A 166 -15.48 -6.41 35.44
CA ALA A 166 -16.53 -6.52 34.42
C ALA A 166 -16.21 -7.28 33.11
N TYR A 167 -15.89 -8.57 33.23
CA TYR A 167 -16.16 -9.57 32.19
C TYR A 167 -17.68 -9.71 32.00
N ARG A 168 -18.24 -9.18 30.90
CA ARG A 168 -19.51 -9.69 30.36
C ARG A 168 -19.19 -10.88 29.46
N SER A 169 -19.74 -12.01 29.87
CA SER A 169 -19.60 -13.35 29.31
C SER A 169 -19.95 -13.47 27.84
N VAL A 170 -18.98 -13.93 27.05
CA VAL A 170 -19.21 -14.75 25.85
C VAL A 170 -18.40 -16.05 26.04
N PRO A 171 -18.97 -17.26 25.85
CA PRO A 171 -18.27 -18.51 26.16
C PRO A 171 -17.04 -18.71 25.27
N ALA A 172 -15.91 -19.06 25.90
CA ALA A 172 -14.57 -19.13 25.32
C ALA A 172 -14.28 -20.41 24.48
N GLU A 173 -15.29 -21.01 23.84
CA GLU A 173 -15.14 -22.39 23.33
C GLU A 173 -14.80 -22.56 21.84
N SER A 174 -14.76 -21.53 20.99
CA SER A 174 -14.84 -21.81 19.54
C SER A 174 -13.89 -21.10 18.58
N ARG A 175 -12.86 -20.39 19.07
CA ARG A 175 -11.78 -19.93 18.17
C ARG A 175 -10.44 -20.48 18.60
N LEU A 176 -9.92 -21.41 17.80
CA LEU A 176 -8.52 -21.80 17.86
C LEU A 176 -7.64 -20.57 17.64
N GLN A 177 -6.73 -20.33 18.57
CA GLN A 177 -5.72 -19.27 18.52
C GLN A 177 -4.35 -19.88 18.26
N SER A 178 -3.46 -19.13 17.60
CA SER A 178 -2.05 -19.52 17.52
C SER A 178 -1.50 -19.80 18.92
N GLY A 179 -0.77 -20.90 19.07
CA GLY A 179 -0.29 -21.39 20.36
C GLY A 179 -1.21 -22.41 21.04
N ASP A 180 -2.45 -22.60 20.56
CA ASP A 180 -3.31 -23.66 21.09
C ASP A 180 -2.72 -25.05 20.83
N ALA A 181 -2.71 -25.89 21.86
CA ALA A 181 -2.43 -27.30 21.70
C ALA A 181 -3.59 -27.99 20.96
N LEU A 182 -3.25 -28.89 20.05
CA LEU A 182 -4.16 -29.72 19.31
C LEU A 182 -3.77 -31.18 19.49
N VAL A 183 -4.78 -32.04 19.64
CA VAL A 183 -4.64 -33.50 19.67
C VAL A 183 -5.37 -34.13 18.51
N GLY A 184 -4.84 -35.25 18.05
CA GLY A 184 -5.54 -36.11 17.10
C GLY A 184 -6.86 -36.65 17.67
N LYS A 185 -7.93 -36.57 16.88
CA LYS A 185 -9.20 -37.28 17.15
C LYS A 185 -9.04 -38.79 17.02
N ILE A 186 -8.05 -39.22 16.24
CA ILE A 186 -7.65 -40.61 16.01
C ILE A 186 -6.12 -40.72 16.08
N GLY A 187 -5.60 -41.93 16.19
CA GLY A 187 -4.17 -42.19 16.00
C GLY A 187 -3.85 -42.41 14.52
N GLY A 188 -2.58 -42.27 14.14
CA GLY A 188 -2.14 -42.49 12.77
C GLY A 188 -2.36 -41.29 11.86
N ILE A 189 -2.33 -40.06 12.39
CA ILE A 189 -2.59 -38.85 11.59
C ILE A 189 -1.29 -38.37 10.96
N ASP A 190 -1.27 -38.30 9.63
CA ASP A 190 -0.11 -37.81 8.91
C ASP A 190 0.07 -36.29 9.07
N VAL A 191 1.29 -35.90 9.37
CA VAL A 191 1.76 -34.51 9.29
C VAL A 191 2.60 -34.39 8.03
N TYR A 192 2.20 -33.47 7.16
CA TYR A 192 2.79 -33.26 5.84
C TYR A 192 3.84 -32.16 5.89
N ARG A 193 4.86 -32.24 5.02
CA ARG A 193 5.91 -31.20 4.95
C ARG A 193 5.43 -29.91 4.29
N GLN A 194 4.37 -29.97 3.48
CA GLN A 194 3.79 -28.84 2.76
C GLN A 194 2.28 -28.80 2.97
N SER A 195 1.62 -27.71 2.60
CA SER A 195 0.17 -27.53 2.71
C SER A 195 -0.61 -28.35 1.67
N SER A 196 -0.28 -29.63 1.50
CA SER A 196 -0.99 -30.55 0.62
C SER A 196 -0.87 -31.99 1.13
N LYS A 197 -1.99 -32.72 1.07
CA LYS A 197 -2.08 -34.14 1.43
C LYS A 197 -1.27 -35.06 0.49
N GLY A 198 -0.91 -34.57 -0.70
CA GLY A 198 -0.04 -35.29 -1.63
C GLY A 198 1.46 -35.10 -1.36
N SER A 199 1.82 -34.23 -0.41
CA SER A 199 3.22 -33.94 -0.12
C SER A 199 3.86 -35.03 0.76
N PRO A 200 5.20 -35.12 0.80
CA PRO A 200 5.88 -36.08 1.65
C PRO A 200 5.52 -35.90 3.13
N LYS A 201 5.35 -37.03 3.82
CA LYS A 201 5.08 -37.05 5.26
C LYS A 201 6.32 -36.58 6.04
N LEU A 202 6.10 -35.71 7.01
CA LEU A 202 7.08 -35.34 8.04
C LEU A 202 7.13 -36.44 9.11
N LEU A 203 5.95 -36.81 9.62
CA LEU A 203 5.74 -37.88 10.59
C LEU A 203 4.28 -38.31 10.59
N THR A 204 3.98 -39.34 11.36
CA THR A 204 2.60 -39.76 11.66
C THR A 204 2.41 -39.69 13.16
N LEU A 205 1.42 -38.90 13.61
CA LEU A 205 1.11 -38.73 15.03
C LEU A 205 0.44 -39.97 15.61
N GLY A 206 0.89 -40.35 16.80
CA GLY A 206 0.24 -41.34 17.64
C GLY A 206 -1.10 -40.87 18.19
N ARG A 207 -1.85 -41.78 18.81
CA ARG A 207 -3.08 -41.42 19.54
C ARG A 207 -2.71 -40.62 20.78
N GLY A 208 -3.31 -39.44 20.95
CA GLY A 208 -3.06 -38.57 22.10
C GLY A 208 -1.77 -37.75 22.00
N GLU A 209 -1.07 -37.79 20.87
CA GLU A 209 0.09 -36.92 20.64
C GLU A 209 -0.37 -35.48 20.39
N GLU A 210 0.26 -34.55 21.10
CA GLU A 210 -0.05 -33.12 21.05
C GLU A 210 0.84 -32.40 20.05
N VAL A 211 0.26 -31.43 19.36
CA VAL A 211 0.95 -30.51 18.46
C VAL A 211 0.47 -29.09 18.71
N ILE A 212 1.31 -28.08 18.42
CA ILE A 212 0.95 -26.68 18.66
C ILE A 212 0.45 -26.03 17.37
N TYR A 213 -0.74 -25.44 17.38
CA TYR A 213 -1.30 -24.71 16.24
C TYR A 213 -0.55 -23.40 16.00
N MET A 214 -0.09 -23.17 14.77
CA MET A 214 0.67 -21.97 14.42
C MET A 214 -0.20 -20.80 13.94
N GLY A 215 -1.51 -21.01 13.72
CA GLY A 215 -2.45 -19.98 13.26
C GLY A 215 -2.72 -19.98 11.76
N ASP A 216 -1.90 -20.68 10.98
CA ASP A 216 -2.08 -20.79 9.54
C ASP A 216 -3.01 -21.97 9.18
N GLU A 217 -3.97 -21.70 8.29
CA GLU A 217 -4.82 -22.71 7.64
C GLU A 217 -4.72 -22.56 6.12
N ARG A 218 -4.41 -23.65 5.41
CA ARG A 218 -4.41 -23.69 3.94
C ARG A 218 -4.87 -25.06 3.47
N ASP A 219 -5.71 -25.10 2.45
CA ASP A 219 -6.19 -26.35 1.83
C ASP A 219 -6.79 -27.35 2.83
N GLY A 220 -7.45 -26.85 3.88
CA GLY A 220 -8.03 -27.65 4.95
C GLY A 220 -7.00 -28.27 5.91
N LEU A 221 -5.74 -27.81 5.86
CA LEU A 221 -4.67 -28.22 6.75
C LEU A 221 -4.30 -27.08 7.70
N TYR A 222 -4.07 -27.40 8.95
CA TYR A 222 -3.47 -26.53 9.94
C TYR A 222 -1.95 -26.66 9.94
N ARG A 223 -1.25 -25.54 10.00
CA ARG A 223 0.19 -25.55 10.30
C ARG A 223 0.39 -25.80 11.78
N VAL A 224 1.23 -26.77 12.10
CA VAL A 224 1.49 -27.20 13.47
C VAL A 224 2.98 -27.43 13.72
N THR A 225 3.40 -27.21 14.95
CA THR A 225 4.75 -27.57 15.43
C THR A 225 4.70 -28.91 16.15
N THR A 226 5.59 -29.82 15.75
CA THR A 226 5.75 -31.16 16.32
C THR A 226 7.15 -31.33 16.90
N SER A 227 7.42 -32.46 17.53
CA SER A 227 8.76 -32.84 18.02
C SER A 227 9.83 -32.92 16.92
N ARG A 228 9.44 -33.14 15.65
CA ARG A 228 10.37 -33.21 14.50
C ARG A 228 10.39 -31.95 13.64
N GLY A 229 9.74 -30.88 14.09
CA GLY A 229 9.64 -29.60 13.38
C GLY A 229 8.22 -29.28 12.91
N GLU A 230 8.12 -28.28 12.05
CA GLU A 230 6.84 -27.76 11.57
C GLU A 230 6.30 -28.55 10.39
N GLY A 231 4.99 -28.74 10.36
CA GLY A 231 4.30 -29.38 9.26
C GLY A 231 2.82 -29.01 9.20
N TRP A 232 2.08 -29.73 8.36
CA TRP A 232 0.68 -29.47 8.06
C TRP A 232 -0.17 -30.68 8.39
N ILE A 233 -1.24 -30.50 9.15
CA ILE A 233 -2.12 -31.59 9.62
C ILE A 233 -3.57 -31.31 9.23
N ASP A 234 -4.35 -32.35 8.95
CA ASP A 234 -5.75 -32.19 8.56
C ASP A 234 -6.59 -31.60 9.70
N LYS A 235 -7.18 -30.43 9.44
CA LYS A 235 -8.05 -29.70 10.39
C LYS A 235 -9.19 -30.56 10.93
N LEU A 236 -9.73 -31.47 10.11
CA LEU A 236 -10.87 -32.29 10.50
C LEU A 236 -10.47 -33.40 11.47
N LEU A 237 -9.19 -33.76 11.52
CA LEU A 237 -8.66 -34.86 12.33
C LEU A 237 -8.09 -34.40 13.67
N VAL A 238 -8.11 -33.10 13.98
CA VAL A 238 -7.56 -32.54 15.22
C VAL A 238 -8.60 -31.75 16.01
N LYS A 239 -8.40 -31.65 17.33
CA LYS A 239 -9.24 -30.86 18.24
C LYS A 239 -8.39 -30.30 19.38
N LYS A 240 -8.90 -29.27 20.07
CA LYS A 240 -8.29 -28.82 21.33
C LYS A 240 -8.41 -29.95 22.38
N PRO A 241 -7.36 -30.25 23.17
CA PRO A 241 -7.51 -31.13 24.32
C PRO A 241 -8.50 -30.47 25.28
N GLY A 242 -9.52 -31.23 25.67
CA GLY A 242 -10.54 -30.80 26.62
C GLY A 242 -10.14 -31.07 28.05
#